data_AF-A0A9P9RGU5-F1
#
_entry.id   AF-A0A9P9RGU5-F1
#
_cell.length_a   1.000
_cell.length_b   1.000
_cell.length_c   1.000
_cell.angle_alpha   90.00
_cell.angle_beta   90.00
_cell.angle_gamma   90.00
#
_symmetry.space_group_name_H-M   'P 1'
#
loop_
_entity.id
_entity.type
_entity.pdbx_description
1 polymer ?
#
loop_
_entity_poly.entity_id
_entity_poly.type
_entity_poly.pdbx_seq_one_letter_code
_entity_poly.pdbx_strand_id
1 'polypeptide(L)'
;MTKRAGSPDIDAPASKRSSTSPSSRSSTPDDLAIAAQPPTFHTGQDVVMVIVGEGEDSEIFIIHAGLLTYHSGYFRDILKSKSSSRAAGDAGSGTSIGPTMPKVSLPTISPSTFGILLHWLYTREITLPSGERPGLVPLAKLYLLSKKLLLLPPSTSYLYQTLVFGSIDAASLSHLSRFCYDSGDSLLEDLAVRKTMETFGRRDIEDVMEGMPERMKGDFAIAMMIQCVKLPGWSEGGFQGVFETVDPDAEFELETPWKMESADVGAESVHGGGAGDVVGTGTGAGEEDQPAESVEGRGVRER
;
A
#
# COMPACT_ATOMS: atom_id res chain seq x y z
N MET A 1 31.69 -3.42 -96.33
CA MET A 1 31.96 -4.85 -96.08
C MET A 1 31.45 -5.17 -94.68
N THR A 2 30.46 -6.08 -94.57
CA THR A 2 30.17 -7.06 -93.48
C THR A 2 30.19 -6.60 -92.00
N LYS A 3 29.29 -7.00 -91.10
CA LYS A 3 28.11 -7.90 -91.06
C LYS A 3 27.46 -7.72 -89.66
N ARG A 4 26.14 -7.98 -89.58
CA ARG A 4 25.30 -8.48 -88.46
C ARG A 4 26.07 -9.23 -87.34
N ALA A 5 25.62 -9.44 -86.10
CA ALA A 5 24.34 -9.50 -85.34
C ALA A 5 24.74 -9.45 -83.83
N GLY A 6 23.93 -9.38 -82.78
CA GLY A 6 22.49 -9.46 -82.53
C GLY A 6 22.30 -9.47 -81.00
N SER A 7 21.12 -9.05 -80.51
CA SER A 7 20.68 -9.20 -79.11
C SER A 7 20.43 -10.68 -78.76
N PRO A 8 20.30 -11.05 -77.47
CA PRO A 8 18.98 -10.93 -76.84
C PRO A 8 18.98 -10.53 -75.34
N ASP A 9 17.79 -10.10 -74.94
CA ASP A 9 17.27 -9.76 -73.62
C ASP A 9 17.52 -10.80 -72.52
N ILE A 10 17.75 -10.31 -71.30
CA ILE A 10 17.46 -11.05 -70.07
C ILE A 10 16.67 -10.13 -69.13
N ASP A 11 15.37 -10.42 -69.05
CA ASP A 11 14.41 -9.92 -68.08
C ASP A 11 14.86 -10.22 -66.63
N ALA A 12 14.92 -9.18 -65.80
CA ALA A 12 15.03 -9.31 -64.35
C ALA A 12 13.70 -8.89 -63.70
N PRO A 13 13.05 -9.75 -62.89
CA PRO A 13 11.76 -9.43 -62.28
C PRO A 13 11.90 -8.43 -61.12
N ALA A 14 10.99 -7.47 -61.11
CA ALA A 14 10.83 -6.44 -60.10
C ALA A 14 10.63 -7.02 -58.68
N SER A 15 11.54 -6.70 -57.77
CA SER A 15 11.36 -6.88 -56.32
C SER A 15 10.22 -6.00 -55.82
N LYS A 16 9.07 -6.63 -55.55
CA LYS A 16 7.97 -6.04 -54.77
C LYS A 16 8.45 -5.80 -53.33
N ARG A 17 8.82 -4.56 -53.02
CA ARG A 17 8.96 -4.10 -51.64
C ARG A 17 7.56 -3.95 -51.04
N SER A 18 7.14 -4.95 -50.28
CA SER A 18 5.98 -4.86 -49.38
C SER A 18 6.35 -3.96 -48.20
N SER A 19 5.97 -2.68 -48.28
CA SER A 19 5.99 -1.78 -47.13
C SER A 19 4.79 -2.10 -46.23
N THR A 20 4.95 -3.08 -45.34
CA THR A 20 4.06 -3.28 -44.20
C THR A 20 4.43 -2.25 -43.13
N SER A 21 3.74 -1.11 -43.18
CA SER A 21 3.75 -0.12 -42.10
C SER A 21 3.33 -0.79 -40.78
N PRO A 22 4.08 -0.63 -39.68
CA PRO A 22 3.61 -1.06 -38.38
C PRO A 22 2.44 -0.16 -37.99
N SER A 23 1.22 -0.71 -37.98
CA SER A 23 0.07 -0.05 -37.37
C SER A 23 0.37 0.20 -35.91
N SER A 24 0.73 1.45 -35.59
CA SER A 24 0.65 2.01 -34.26
C SER A 24 -0.79 1.82 -33.77
N ARG A 25 -1.03 0.77 -32.97
CA ARG A 25 -2.26 0.64 -32.22
C ARG A 25 -2.31 1.81 -31.25
N SER A 26 -3.01 2.86 -31.67
CA SER A 26 -3.50 3.93 -30.81
C SER A 26 -4.39 3.26 -29.78
N SER A 27 -3.87 3.05 -28.57
CA SER A 27 -4.64 2.69 -27.39
C SER A 27 -5.62 3.84 -27.13
N THR A 28 -6.84 3.73 -27.64
CA THR A 28 -7.88 4.70 -27.35
C THR A 28 -8.17 4.67 -25.85
N PRO A 29 -8.43 5.83 -25.20
CA PRO A 29 -8.83 5.90 -23.79
C PRO A 29 -10.02 4.98 -23.45
N ASP A 30 -10.83 4.60 -24.44
CA ASP A 30 -11.96 3.67 -24.30
C ASP A 30 -11.54 2.23 -23.94
N ASP A 31 -10.31 1.79 -24.22
CA ASP A 31 -9.83 0.47 -23.79
C ASP A 31 -9.55 0.40 -22.28
N LEU A 32 -9.42 1.56 -21.61
CA LEU A 32 -9.42 1.65 -20.15
C LEU A 32 -10.84 1.71 -19.57
N ALA A 33 -11.82 2.09 -20.40
CA ALA A 33 -13.23 2.28 -20.05
C ALA A 33 -14.13 1.06 -20.35
N ILE A 34 -13.62 0.00 -20.99
CA ILE A 34 -14.06 -1.38 -20.71
C ILE A 34 -13.53 -1.76 -19.31
N ALA A 35 -13.91 -0.91 -18.36
CA ALA A 35 -13.51 -0.89 -16.98
C ALA A 35 -14.15 -2.12 -16.35
N ALA A 36 -13.29 -2.88 -15.67
CA ALA A 36 -13.63 -4.09 -14.96
C ALA A 36 -14.99 -3.94 -14.28
N GLN A 37 -15.98 -4.74 -14.70
CA GLN A 37 -17.21 -4.82 -13.94
C GLN A 37 -16.86 -5.24 -12.51
N PRO A 38 -17.51 -4.65 -11.49
CA PRO A 38 -17.29 -5.08 -10.12
C PRO A 38 -17.53 -6.58 -10.02
N PRO A 39 -16.70 -7.31 -9.25
CA PRO A 39 -16.82 -8.76 -9.16
C PRO A 39 -18.21 -9.14 -8.65
N THR A 40 -18.94 -9.97 -9.41
CA THR A 40 -20.23 -10.52 -9.00
C THR A 40 -20.02 -11.89 -8.37
N PHE A 41 -20.40 -12.07 -7.11
CA PHE A 41 -20.20 -13.32 -6.37
C PHE A 41 -21.31 -14.37 -6.59
N HIS A 42 -22.17 -14.17 -7.59
CA HIS A 42 -23.36 -15.00 -7.82
C HIS A 42 -23.08 -16.25 -8.68
N THR A 43 -21.91 -16.33 -9.33
CA THR A 43 -21.50 -17.47 -10.16
C THR A 43 -20.14 -17.98 -9.69
N GLY A 44 -19.78 -19.22 -10.03
CA GLY A 44 -18.43 -19.75 -9.79
C GLY A 44 -17.38 -18.79 -10.33
N GLN A 45 -16.50 -18.31 -9.47
CA GLN A 45 -15.46 -17.36 -9.82
C GLN A 45 -14.13 -18.08 -10.03
N ASP A 46 -13.40 -17.70 -11.08
CA ASP A 46 -12.04 -18.18 -11.31
C ASP A 46 -11.13 -17.74 -10.15
N VAL A 47 -10.28 -18.67 -9.71
CA VAL A 47 -9.28 -18.43 -8.66
C VAL A 47 -7.87 -18.44 -9.25
N VAL A 48 -6.98 -17.69 -8.60
CA VAL A 48 -5.54 -17.62 -8.89
C VAL A 48 -4.76 -17.91 -7.62
N MET A 49 -3.68 -18.68 -7.78
CA MET A 49 -2.67 -18.89 -6.74
C MET A 49 -1.66 -17.75 -6.78
N VAL A 50 -1.50 -16.99 -5.71
CA VAL A 50 -0.46 -15.98 -5.56
C VAL A 50 0.52 -16.44 -4.50
N ILE A 51 1.77 -16.66 -4.91
CA ILE A 51 2.88 -17.05 -4.04
C ILE A 51 3.62 -15.77 -3.67
N VAL A 52 3.70 -15.45 -2.38
CA VAL A 52 4.26 -14.19 -1.88
C VAL A 52 5.43 -14.49 -0.95
N GLY A 53 6.51 -13.72 -1.02
CA GLY A 53 7.74 -13.97 -0.28
C GLY A 53 8.70 -14.92 -1.00
N GLU A 54 9.86 -15.14 -0.39
CA GLU A 54 10.96 -15.92 -0.96
C GLU A 54 11.37 -17.04 0.01
N GLY A 55 11.75 -18.20 -0.55
CA GLY A 55 12.26 -19.32 0.24
C GLY A 55 11.21 -19.94 1.18
N GLU A 56 11.64 -20.26 2.39
CA GLU A 56 10.82 -20.91 3.43
C GLU A 56 9.76 -19.97 4.02
N ASP A 57 9.96 -18.65 3.91
CA ASP A 57 9.02 -17.62 4.36
C ASP A 57 7.95 -17.30 3.30
N SER A 58 7.82 -18.13 2.26
CA SER A 58 6.82 -17.92 1.22
C SER A 58 5.43 -18.44 1.63
N GLU A 59 4.40 -17.65 1.33
CA GLU A 59 3.00 -18.01 1.61
C GLU A 59 2.18 -18.06 0.31
N ILE A 60 1.17 -18.93 0.32
CA ILE A 60 0.28 -19.14 -0.83
C ILE A 60 -1.10 -18.57 -0.51
N PHE A 61 -1.54 -17.64 -1.35
CA PHE A 61 -2.87 -17.06 -1.30
C PHE A 61 -3.71 -17.56 -2.48
N ILE A 62 -4.90 -18.09 -2.22
CA ILE A 62 -5.87 -18.45 -3.25
C ILE A 62 -6.92 -17.34 -3.32
N ILE A 63 -7.00 -16.65 -4.46
CA ILE A 63 -7.74 -15.38 -4.57
C ILE A 63 -8.64 -15.42 -5.80
N HIS A 64 -9.82 -14.81 -5.72
CA HIS A 64 -10.67 -14.60 -6.87
C HIS A 64 -10.01 -13.68 -7.91
N ALA A 65 -9.83 -14.18 -9.13
CA ALA A 65 -9.16 -13.46 -10.20
C ALA A 65 -9.91 -12.16 -10.56
N GLY A 66 -11.24 -12.18 -10.50
CA GLY A 66 -12.08 -10.99 -10.73
C GLY A 66 -11.78 -9.86 -9.75
N LEU A 67 -11.57 -10.18 -8.46
CA LEU A 67 -11.24 -9.17 -7.44
C LEU A 67 -9.89 -8.50 -7.73
N LEU A 68 -8.85 -9.29 -8.02
CA LEU A 68 -7.51 -8.76 -8.29
C LEU A 68 -7.49 -7.93 -9.57
N THR A 69 -8.06 -8.43 -10.66
CA THR A 69 -8.06 -7.73 -11.95
C THR A 69 -8.91 -6.46 -11.96
N TYR A 70 -9.98 -6.44 -11.16
CA TYR A 70 -10.77 -5.23 -10.91
C TYR A 70 -9.92 -4.15 -10.25
N HIS A 71 -9.20 -4.50 -9.17
CA HIS A 71 -8.45 -3.53 -8.38
C HIS A 71 -7.05 -3.18 -8.89
N SER A 72 -6.44 -4.03 -9.71
CA SER A 72 -5.02 -3.93 -10.07
C SER A 72 -4.79 -4.07 -11.57
N GLY A 73 -4.15 -3.08 -12.17
CA GLY A 73 -3.66 -3.16 -13.55
C GLY A 73 -2.59 -4.25 -13.71
N TYR A 74 -1.70 -4.39 -12.72
CA TYR A 74 -0.67 -5.42 -12.70
C TYR A 74 -1.24 -6.84 -12.85
N PHE A 75 -2.25 -7.19 -12.03
CA PHE A 75 -2.86 -8.50 -12.10
C PHE A 75 -3.67 -8.71 -13.37
N ARG A 76 -4.27 -7.65 -13.92
CA ARG A 76 -4.98 -7.69 -15.21
C ARG A 76 -4.03 -8.09 -16.35
N ASP A 77 -2.86 -7.45 -16.41
CA ASP A 77 -1.89 -7.69 -17.48
C ASP A 77 -1.25 -9.08 -17.37
N ILE A 78 -0.87 -9.50 -16.15
CA ILE A 78 -0.21 -10.78 -15.95
C ILE A 78 -1.16 -11.97 -16.15
N LEU A 79 -2.44 -11.83 -15.86
CA LEU A 79 -3.43 -12.91 -16.08
C LEU A 79 -3.89 -12.95 -17.53
N LYS A 80 -4.06 -11.80 -18.20
CA LYS A 80 -4.41 -11.76 -19.62
C LYS A 80 -3.33 -12.39 -20.50
N SER A 81 -2.05 -12.11 -20.22
CA SER A 81 -0.93 -12.71 -20.97
C SER A 81 -0.90 -14.23 -20.87
N LYS A 82 -1.15 -14.79 -19.68
CA LYS A 82 -1.19 -16.25 -19.45
C LYS A 82 -2.37 -16.95 -20.11
N SER A 83 -3.52 -16.27 -20.22
CA SER A 83 -4.67 -16.83 -20.95
C SER A 83 -4.41 -16.90 -22.46
N SER A 84 -3.68 -15.93 -23.03
CA SER A 84 -3.36 -15.92 -24.47
C SER A 84 -2.38 -17.02 -24.88
N SER A 85 -1.39 -17.36 -24.04
CA SER A 85 -0.47 -18.47 -24.30
C SER A 85 -1.14 -19.83 -24.26
N ARG A 86 -2.24 -19.95 -23.50
CA ARG A 86 -3.03 -21.18 -23.38
C ARG A 86 -3.86 -21.45 -24.63
N ALA A 87 -4.34 -20.40 -25.30
CA ALA A 87 -5.14 -20.50 -26.52
C ALA A 87 -4.31 -20.78 -27.78
N ALA A 88 -3.00 -20.52 -27.77
CA ALA A 88 -2.13 -20.62 -28.95
C ALA A 88 -1.28 -21.91 -29.02
N GLY A 89 -1.28 -22.76 -27.99
CA GLY A 89 -0.20 -23.75 -27.79
C GLY A 89 -0.55 -25.22 -27.70
N ASP A 90 -1.83 -25.65 -27.67
CA ASP A 90 -2.16 -27.04 -27.31
C ASP A 90 -2.99 -27.80 -28.36
N ALA A 91 -2.46 -27.86 -29.59
CA ALA A 91 -2.93 -28.78 -30.62
C ALA A 91 -2.01 -30.01 -30.79
N GLY A 92 -1.04 -30.25 -29.89
CA GLY A 92 0.07 -31.16 -30.21
C GLY A 92 0.68 -32.02 -29.11
N SER A 93 0.34 -31.87 -27.82
CA SER A 93 0.99 -32.69 -26.78
C SER A 93 -0.01 -33.15 -25.72
N GLY A 94 -0.75 -34.20 -26.06
CA GLY A 94 -1.58 -34.92 -25.10
C GLY A 94 -0.71 -35.49 -23.98
N THR A 95 -0.69 -34.82 -22.82
CA THR A 95 -0.61 -35.35 -21.45
C THR A 95 -0.50 -34.16 -20.51
N SER A 96 -1.63 -33.52 -20.19
CA SER A 96 -1.77 -32.61 -19.04
C SER A 96 -3.24 -32.57 -18.64
N ILE A 97 -3.59 -33.45 -17.71
CA ILE A 97 -4.94 -33.65 -17.17
C ILE A 97 -5.20 -32.54 -16.15
N GLY A 98 -6.21 -31.70 -16.44
CA GLY A 98 -6.85 -30.81 -15.46
C GLY A 98 -6.68 -29.30 -15.73
N PRO A 99 -7.70 -28.47 -15.40
CA PRO A 99 -7.59 -27.02 -15.46
C PRO A 99 -6.55 -26.54 -14.45
N THR A 100 -5.31 -26.35 -14.91
CA THR A 100 -4.24 -25.78 -14.09
C THR A 100 -4.63 -24.36 -13.67
N MET A 101 -4.79 -24.15 -12.36
CA MET A 101 -5.05 -22.84 -11.77
C MET A 101 -3.91 -21.87 -12.10
N PRO A 102 -4.18 -20.64 -12.57
CA PRO A 102 -3.15 -19.64 -12.81
C PRO A 102 -2.31 -19.41 -11.54
N LYS A 103 -0.99 -19.29 -11.70
CA LYS A 103 -0.06 -19.01 -10.59
C LYS A 103 0.66 -17.69 -10.83
N VAL A 104 0.79 -16.83 -9.82
CA VAL A 104 1.57 -15.58 -9.84
C VAL A 104 2.56 -15.62 -8.69
N SER A 105 3.80 -15.19 -8.90
CA SER A 105 4.83 -15.15 -7.85
C SER A 105 5.26 -13.71 -7.58
N LEU A 106 5.40 -13.35 -6.31
CA LEU A 106 5.71 -12.03 -5.78
C LEU A 106 6.83 -12.13 -4.71
N PRO A 107 8.07 -12.46 -5.09
CA PRO A 107 9.13 -12.81 -4.14
C PRO A 107 9.59 -11.64 -3.27
N THR A 108 9.49 -10.42 -3.78
CA THR A 108 9.97 -9.20 -3.10
C THR A 108 8.91 -8.55 -2.21
N ILE A 109 7.76 -9.21 -1.99
CA ILE A 109 6.66 -8.68 -1.19
C ILE A 109 6.55 -9.52 0.07
N SER A 110 6.47 -8.86 1.23
CA SER A 110 6.25 -9.54 2.51
C SER A 110 4.84 -10.13 2.56
N PRO A 111 4.69 -11.42 2.93
CA PRO A 111 3.38 -12.07 3.08
C PRO A 111 2.43 -11.31 3.99
N SER A 112 2.90 -10.81 5.13
CA SER A 112 2.07 -10.06 6.08
C SER A 112 1.48 -8.79 5.48
N THR A 113 2.27 -8.03 4.72
CA THR A 113 1.80 -6.80 4.07
C THR A 113 0.80 -7.11 2.96
N PHE A 114 1.04 -8.19 2.21
CA PHE A 114 0.11 -8.65 1.19
C PHE A 114 -1.19 -9.19 1.78
N GLY A 115 -1.13 -9.89 2.91
CA GLY A 115 -2.30 -10.38 3.63
C GLY A 115 -3.22 -9.24 4.09
N ILE A 116 -2.65 -8.16 4.64
CA ILE A 116 -3.41 -6.95 5.01
C ILE A 116 -4.06 -6.32 3.77
N LEU A 117 -3.30 -6.21 2.67
CA LEU A 117 -3.85 -5.71 1.40
C LEU A 117 -5.03 -6.55 0.94
N LEU A 118 -4.86 -7.87 0.94
CA LEU A 118 -5.88 -8.80 0.49
C LEU A 118 -7.13 -8.70 1.35
N HIS A 119 -6.99 -8.69 2.66
CA HIS A 119 -8.09 -8.47 3.60
C HIS A 119 -8.86 -7.19 3.24
N TRP A 120 -8.15 -6.06 3.08
CA TRP A 120 -8.75 -4.80 2.70
C TRP A 120 -9.46 -4.82 1.33
N LEU A 121 -8.93 -5.55 0.35
CA LEU A 121 -9.59 -5.70 -0.94
C LEU A 121 -10.95 -6.40 -0.82
N TYR A 122 -11.08 -7.36 0.11
CA TYR A 122 -12.34 -8.07 0.37
C TYR A 122 -13.31 -7.28 1.25
N THR A 123 -12.82 -6.70 2.36
CA THR A 123 -13.68 -6.16 3.42
C THR A 123 -13.81 -4.64 3.38
N ARG A 124 -12.92 -3.95 2.67
CA ARG A 124 -12.69 -2.49 2.76
C ARG A 124 -12.19 -2.01 4.12
N GLU A 125 -11.82 -2.93 5.00
CA GLU A 125 -11.30 -2.62 6.33
C GLU A 125 -9.81 -2.93 6.42
N ILE A 126 -9.07 -2.02 7.04
CA ILE A 126 -7.64 -2.17 7.29
C ILE A 126 -7.44 -2.60 8.74
N THR A 127 -7.39 -3.91 8.96
CA THR A 127 -7.19 -4.52 10.27
C THR A 127 -6.11 -5.61 10.19
N LEU A 128 -5.44 -5.83 11.31
CA LEU A 128 -4.55 -6.94 11.53
C LEU A 128 -5.35 -8.22 11.84
N PRO A 129 -4.74 -9.41 11.75
CA PRO A 129 -5.38 -10.65 12.19
C PRO A 129 -5.84 -10.63 13.66
N SER A 130 -5.22 -9.80 14.50
CA SER A 130 -5.64 -9.57 15.90
C SER A 130 -6.92 -8.75 16.03
N GLY A 131 -7.44 -8.17 14.94
CA GLY A 131 -8.56 -7.21 14.93
C GLY A 131 -8.13 -5.76 15.16
N GLU A 132 -6.86 -5.51 15.50
CA GLU A 132 -6.34 -4.18 15.75
C GLU A 132 -6.05 -3.41 14.45
N ARG A 133 -6.02 -2.08 14.53
CA ARG A 133 -5.57 -1.27 13.40
C ARG A 133 -4.05 -1.34 13.27
N PRO A 134 -3.50 -1.51 12.06
CA PRO A 134 -2.06 -1.47 11.88
C PRO A 134 -1.50 -0.08 12.20
N GLY A 135 -0.29 -0.07 12.75
CA GLY A 135 0.49 1.17 12.91
C GLY A 135 0.85 1.82 11.57
N LEU A 136 1.46 3.01 11.63
CA LEU A 136 1.75 3.81 10.44
C LEU A 136 2.81 3.19 9.51
N VAL A 137 3.80 2.47 10.05
CA VAL A 137 4.82 1.81 9.22
C VAL A 137 4.19 0.71 8.34
N PRO A 138 3.39 -0.24 8.85
CA PRO A 138 2.64 -1.16 8.00
C PRO A 138 1.72 -0.46 6.99
N LEU A 139 1.06 0.64 7.37
CA LEU A 139 0.22 1.42 6.45
C LEU A 139 1.05 2.07 5.32
N ALA A 140 2.24 2.58 5.61
CA ALA A 140 3.14 3.13 4.61
C ALA A 140 3.65 2.04 3.65
N LYS A 141 3.99 0.84 4.17
CA LYS A 141 4.29 -0.34 3.34
C LYS A 141 3.12 -0.72 2.43
N LEU A 142 1.89 -0.69 2.96
CA LEU A 142 0.68 -0.98 2.21
C LEU A 142 0.42 0.04 1.10
N TYR A 143 0.66 1.33 1.37
CA TYR A 143 0.61 2.38 0.35
C TYR A 143 1.62 2.15 -0.78
N LEU A 144 2.90 1.87 -0.47
CA LEU A 144 3.91 1.56 -1.49
C LEU A 144 3.55 0.31 -2.28
N LEU A 145 3.05 -0.73 -1.60
CA LEU A 145 2.59 -1.96 -2.24
C LEU A 145 1.45 -1.66 -3.22
N SER A 146 0.53 -0.76 -2.87
CA SER A 146 -0.57 -0.36 -3.75
C SER A 146 -0.06 0.27 -5.05
N LYS A 147 1.00 1.08 -4.98
CA LYS A 147 1.65 1.66 -6.16
C LYS A 147 2.35 0.59 -6.99
N LYS A 148 3.11 -0.30 -6.33
CA LYS A 148 3.86 -1.38 -6.98
C LYS A 148 2.95 -2.35 -7.72
N LEU A 149 1.78 -2.66 -7.15
CA LEU A 149 0.76 -3.52 -7.76
C LEU A 149 -0.20 -2.76 -8.68
N LEU A 150 0.07 -1.47 -8.97
CA LEU A 150 -0.75 -0.64 -9.84
C LEU A 150 -2.24 -0.72 -9.48
N LEU A 151 -2.55 -0.53 -8.19
CA LEU A 151 -3.95 -0.44 -7.78
C LEU A 151 -4.62 0.79 -8.39
N LEU A 152 -5.95 0.74 -8.51
CA LEU A 152 -6.72 1.87 -9.01
C LEU A 152 -6.46 3.15 -8.18
N PRO A 153 -6.42 4.35 -8.80
CA PRO A 153 -6.11 5.58 -8.08
C PRO A 153 -6.95 5.81 -6.81
N PRO A 154 -8.29 5.59 -6.79
CA PRO A 154 -9.08 5.75 -5.57
C PRO A 154 -8.62 4.83 -4.43
N SER A 155 -8.19 3.62 -4.76
CA SER A 155 -7.67 2.65 -3.80
C SER A 155 -6.34 3.12 -3.19
N THR A 156 -5.39 3.57 -4.01
CA THR A 156 -4.11 4.12 -3.52
C THR A 156 -4.31 5.42 -2.73
N SER A 157 -5.20 6.31 -3.18
CA SER A 157 -5.53 7.54 -2.45
C SER A 157 -6.15 7.26 -1.08
N TYR A 158 -7.03 6.28 -0.96
CA TYR A 158 -7.62 5.88 0.32
C TYR A 158 -6.56 5.42 1.33
N LEU A 159 -5.61 4.59 0.88
CA LEU A 159 -4.50 4.12 1.71
C LEU A 159 -3.60 5.27 2.17
N TYR A 160 -3.29 6.21 1.27
CA TYR A 160 -2.52 7.40 1.63
C TYR A 160 -3.26 8.29 2.64
N GLN A 161 -4.56 8.53 2.44
CA GLN A 161 -5.36 9.34 3.37
C GLN A 161 -5.43 8.70 4.76
N THR A 162 -5.59 7.38 4.83
CA THR A 162 -5.57 6.64 6.10
C THR A 162 -4.25 6.83 6.84
N LEU A 163 -3.13 6.84 6.10
CA LEU A 163 -1.80 7.11 6.64
C LEU A 163 -1.66 8.58 7.11
N VAL A 164 -2.16 9.55 6.35
CA VAL A 164 -2.14 10.98 6.70
C VAL A 164 -2.92 11.26 8.00
N PHE A 165 -4.12 10.68 8.14
CA PHE A 165 -4.97 10.89 9.31
C PHE A 165 -4.63 10.00 10.50
N GLY A 166 -3.73 9.03 10.31
CA GLY A 166 -3.29 8.16 11.39
C GLY A 166 -2.56 8.92 12.50
N SER A 167 -2.92 8.60 13.75
CA SER A 167 -2.22 9.10 14.93
C SER A 167 -0.86 8.43 15.07
N ILE A 168 0.15 9.20 15.47
CA ILE A 168 1.49 8.69 15.71
C ILE A 168 1.90 8.93 17.17
N ASP A 169 2.38 7.86 17.82
CA ASP A 169 3.03 7.98 19.12
C ASP A 169 4.51 8.41 18.96
N ALA A 170 5.21 8.54 20.08
CA ALA A 170 6.60 8.98 20.07
C ALA A 170 7.61 7.99 19.55
N ALA A 171 7.50 6.77 20.03
CA ALA A 171 8.40 5.69 19.67
C ALA A 171 8.27 5.34 18.19
N SER A 172 7.08 5.45 17.61
CA SER A 172 6.79 5.11 16.22
C SER A 172 7.24 6.17 15.21
N LEU A 173 7.49 7.42 15.64
CA LEU A 173 7.86 8.52 14.72
C LEU A 173 9.21 8.28 14.06
N SER A 174 10.24 7.90 14.82
CA SER A 174 11.58 7.65 14.27
C SER A 174 11.56 6.50 13.27
N HIS A 175 10.82 5.42 13.59
CA HIS A 175 10.64 4.28 12.70
C HIS A 175 9.90 4.65 11.41
N LEU A 176 8.84 5.47 11.50
CA LEU A 176 8.13 5.96 10.33
C LEU A 176 9.02 6.84 9.47
N SER A 177 9.68 7.83 10.06
CA SER A 177 10.56 8.77 9.35
C SER A 177 11.67 8.05 8.60
N ARG A 178 12.34 7.10 9.26
CA ARG A 178 13.37 6.27 8.63
C ARG A 178 12.80 5.47 7.46
N PHE A 179 11.67 4.79 7.66
CA PHE A 179 11.03 4.03 6.60
C PHE A 179 10.66 4.90 5.39
N CYS A 180 10.10 6.08 5.62
CA CYS A 180 9.70 7.00 4.56
C CYS A 180 10.90 7.44 3.70
N TYR A 181 12.02 7.82 4.32
CA TYR A 181 13.22 8.26 3.59
C TYR A 181 13.99 7.10 2.93
N ASP A 182 13.97 5.91 3.54
CA ASP A 182 14.56 4.71 2.94
C ASP A 182 13.76 4.23 1.72
N SER A 183 12.46 4.58 1.64
CA SER A 183 11.60 4.18 0.52
C SER A 183 11.87 4.94 -0.79
N GLY A 184 12.43 6.15 -0.70
CA GLY A 184 12.62 7.05 -1.83
C GLY A 184 11.31 7.60 -2.43
N ASP A 185 10.17 7.46 -1.75
CA ASP A 185 8.89 8.02 -2.18
C ASP A 185 8.68 9.43 -1.61
N SER A 186 8.64 10.43 -2.49
CA SER A 186 8.56 11.84 -2.08
C SER A 186 7.30 12.19 -1.28
N LEU A 187 6.17 11.51 -1.51
CA LEU A 187 4.93 11.73 -0.75
C LEU A 187 5.02 11.17 0.67
N LEU A 188 5.82 10.11 0.87
CA LEU A 188 6.13 9.57 2.19
C LEU A 188 7.19 10.41 2.91
N GLU A 189 8.21 10.89 2.19
CA GLU A 189 9.22 11.82 2.75
C GLU A 189 8.54 13.10 3.29
N ASP A 190 7.65 13.72 2.49
CA ASP A 190 6.87 14.90 2.92
C ASP A 190 5.93 14.58 4.09
N LEU A 191 5.28 13.41 4.07
CA LEU A 191 4.46 12.97 5.19
C LEU A 191 5.27 12.82 6.47
N ALA A 192 6.47 12.26 6.42
CA ALA A 192 7.33 12.11 7.59
C ALA A 192 7.67 13.48 8.20
N VAL A 193 8.05 14.46 7.36
CA VAL A 193 8.31 15.84 7.79
C VAL A 193 7.07 16.44 8.45
N ARG A 194 5.91 16.28 7.83
CA ARG A 194 4.64 16.79 8.37
C ARG A 194 4.31 16.17 9.72
N LYS A 195 4.45 14.85 9.87
CA LYS A 195 4.22 14.14 11.14
C LYS A 195 5.20 14.57 12.22
N THR A 196 6.46 14.80 11.87
CA THR A 196 7.44 15.34 12.81
C THR A 196 7.06 16.76 13.26
N MET A 197 6.67 17.64 12.34
CA MET A 197 6.18 18.99 12.67
C MET A 197 4.96 18.96 13.60
N GLU A 198 4.01 18.05 13.37
CA GLU A 198 2.84 17.85 14.25
C GLU A 198 3.24 17.46 15.69
N THR A 199 4.31 16.68 15.84
CA THR A 199 4.81 16.24 17.16
C THR A 199 5.74 17.23 17.84
N PHE A 200 6.36 18.14 17.08
CA PHE A 200 7.41 19.04 17.56
C PHE A 200 6.94 19.93 18.71
N GLY A 201 5.72 20.46 18.66
CA GLY A 201 5.17 21.30 19.73
C GLY A 201 4.84 20.57 21.04
N ARG A 202 5.06 19.25 21.12
CA ARG A 202 4.69 18.41 22.27
C ARG A 202 5.88 17.73 22.94
N ARG A 203 7.11 17.94 22.45
CA ARG A 203 8.28 17.15 22.88
C ARG A 203 9.53 17.99 23.01
N ASP A 204 10.52 17.40 23.66
CA ASP A 204 11.89 17.87 23.59
C ASP A 204 12.40 17.83 22.15
N ILE A 205 13.01 18.93 21.73
CA ILE A 205 13.59 19.07 20.39
C ILE A 205 14.75 18.10 20.19
N GLU A 206 15.50 17.80 21.25
CA GLU A 206 16.69 16.96 21.20
C GLU A 206 16.32 15.53 20.83
N ASP A 207 15.30 14.96 21.48
CA ASP A 207 14.77 13.62 21.20
C ASP A 207 14.28 13.48 19.75
N VAL A 208 13.57 14.51 19.25
CA VAL A 208 13.04 14.51 17.89
C VAL A 208 14.18 14.54 16.87
N MET A 209 15.23 15.32 17.13
CA MET A 209 16.38 15.47 16.23
C MET A 209 17.31 14.27 16.25
N GLU A 210 17.48 13.60 17.40
CA GLU A 210 18.31 12.39 17.53
C GLU A 210 17.76 11.22 16.70
N GLY A 211 16.43 11.04 16.69
CA GLY A 211 15.76 9.99 15.92
C GLY A 211 15.59 10.28 14.42
N MET A 212 15.97 11.47 13.95
CA MET A 212 15.69 11.94 12.60
C MET A 212 16.77 11.48 11.59
N PRO A 213 16.40 10.89 10.44
CA PRO A 213 17.35 10.59 9.36
C PRO A 213 18.10 11.85 8.89
N GLU A 214 19.40 11.73 8.59
CA GLU A 214 20.22 12.90 8.22
C GLU A 214 19.67 13.66 7.00
N ARG A 215 19.20 12.94 5.98
CA ARG A 215 18.54 13.54 4.80
C ARG A 215 17.30 14.35 5.17
N MET A 216 16.56 13.92 6.20
CA MET A 216 15.32 14.55 6.63
C MET A 216 15.55 15.87 7.37
N LYS A 217 16.70 16.06 8.03
CA LYS A 217 16.99 17.28 8.81
C LYS A 217 16.92 18.54 7.95
N GLY A 218 17.41 18.47 6.70
CA GLY A 218 17.32 19.57 5.75
C GLY A 218 15.88 19.91 5.37
N ASP A 219 15.10 18.90 4.99
CA ASP A 219 13.69 19.07 4.61
C ASP A 219 12.83 19.56 5.77
N PHE A 220 13.12 19.07 6.98
CA PHE A 220 12.51 19.53 8.21
C PHE A 220 12.83 20.99 8.51
N ALA A 221 14.09 21.42 8.41
CA ALA A 221 14.47 22.82 8.60
C ALA A 221 13.79 23.74 7.58
N ILE A 222 13.67 23.31 6.32
CA ILE A 222 12.94 24.04 5.28
C ILE A 222 11.46 24.16 5.66
N ALA A 223 10.83 23.06 6.07
CA ALA A 223 9.42 23.07 6.49
C ALA A 223 9.18 23.97 7.71
N MET A 224 10.10 23.98 8.68
CA MET A 224 10.05 24.92 9.82
C MET A 224 10.12 26.36 9.36
N MET A 225 11.09 26.73 8.52
CA MET A 225 11.22 28.10 8.00
C MET A 225 9.95 28.55 7.26
N ILE A 226 9.36 27.67 6.44
CA ILE A 226 8.10 27.96 5.74
C ILE A 226 6.97 28.23 6.74
N GLN A 227 6.89 27.50 7.84
CA GLN A 227 5.88 27.74 8.87
C GLN A 227 6.13 29.05 9.63
N CYS A 228 7.38 29.41 9.92
CA CYS A 228 7.73 30.69 10.54
C CYS A 228 7.28 31.89 9.70
N VAL A 229 7.47 31.83 8.38
CA VAL A 229 7.03 32.88 7.44
C VAL A 229 5.50 33.02 7.39
N LYS A 230 4.76 31.97 7.76
CA LYS A 230 3.29 32.00 7.81
C LYS A 230 2.75 32.55 9.13
N LEU A 231 3.59 32.81 10.13
CA LEU A 231 3.15 33.35 11.40
C LEU A 231 2.67 34.80 11.24
N PRO A 232 1.56 35.19 11.89
CA PRO A 232 1.13 36.58 11.93
C PRO A 232 2.26 37.49 12.42
N GLY A 233 2.51 38.62 11.75
CA GLY A 233 3.59 39.56 12.09
C GLY A 233 4.89 39.36 11.31
N TRP A 234 4.98 38.35 10.44
CA TRP A 234 6.07 38.23 9.47
C TRP A 234 5.81 39.13 8.25
N SER A 235 6.46 40.30 8.18
CA SER A 235 6.43 41.20 7.01
C SER A 235 7.85 41.55 6.54
N GLU A 236 8.03 41.64 5.22
CA GLU A 236 9.27 42.14 4.58
C GLU A 236 10.59 41.46 5.00
N GLY A 237 10.56 40.17 5.34
CA GLY A 237 11.77 39.40 5.67
C GLY A 237 12.17 39.42 7.15
N GLY A 238 11.26 39.80 8.04
CA GLY A 238 11.44 39.62 9.49
C GLY A 238 10.14 39.79 10.28
N PHE A 239 10.24 39.61 11.60
CA PHE A 239 9.17 39.97 12.53
C PHE A 239 9.20 41.49 12.78
N GLN A 240 8.55 42.28 11.92
CA GLN A 240 8.30 43.68 12.22
C GLN A 240 7.21 43.76 13.30
N GLY A 241 7.54 44.33 14.47
CA GLY A 241 6.58 44.65 15.53
C GLY A 241 6.53 43.72 16.74
N VAL A 242 7.25 42.59 16.78
CA VAL A 242 7.26 41.69 17.96
C VAL A 242 8.06 42.26 19.15
N PHE A 243 8.97 43.20 18.90
CA PHE A 243 9.74 43.86 19.97
C PHE A 243 9.05 45.07 20.60
N GLU A 244 7.90 45.54 20.08
CA GLU A 244 7.32 46.81 20.53
C GLU A 244 6.19 46.72 21.57
N THR A 245 5.73 45.53 21.97
CA THR A 245 4.71 45.41 23.03
C THR A 245 4.84 44.13 23.86
N VAL A 246 6.02 43.87 24.44
CA VAL A 246 6.08 43.00 25.63
C VAL A 246 6.15 43.94 26.83
N ASP A 247 4.98 44.27 27.39
CA ASP A 247 4.90 44.87 28.71
C ASP A 247 5.42 43.81 29.71
N PRO A 248 6.56 44.04 30.38
CA PRO A 248 7.14 43.05 31.29
C PRO A 248 6.25 42.75 32.50
N ASP A 249 5.23 43.60 32.75
CA ASP A 249 4.28 43.43 33.85
C ASP A 249 2.92 42.87 33.39
N ALA A 250 2.73 42.59 32.09
CA ALA A 250 1.53 41.92 31.61
C ALA A 250 1.58 40.43 32.00
N GLU A 251 0.81 40.07 33.03
CA GLU A 251 0.52 38.68 33.36
C GLU A 251 -0.01 37.96 32.12
N PHE A 252 0.81 37.09 31.56
CA PHE A 252 0.51 36.34 30.35
C PHE A 252 -0.48 35.22 30.71
N GLU A 253 -1.77 35.55 30.78
CA GLU A 253 -2.83 34.53 30.73
C GLU A 253 -2.70 33.83 29.37
N LEU A 254 -2.09 32.65 29.38
CA LEU A 254 -2.06 31.74 28.24
C LEU A 254 -3.50 31.30 27.93
N GLU A 255 -4.23 32.12 27.18
CA GLU A 255 -5.43 31.67 26.48
C GLU A 255 -5.00 30.66 25.41
N THR A 256 -4.97 29.39 25.82
CA THR A 256 -4.79 28.25 24.92
C THR A 256 -5.85 28.29 23.80
N PRO A 257 -5.48 28.49 22.52
CA PRO A 257 -6.46 28.65 21.43
C PRO A 257 -7.13 27.33 20.99
N TRP A 258 -6.93 26.24 21.74
CA TRP A 258 -7.34 24.88 21.35
C TRP A 258 -8.37 24.27 22.29
N LYS A 259 -9.15 25.08 23.02
CA LYS A 259 -10.45 24.62 23.49
C LYS A 259 -11.35 24.47 22.25
N MET A 260 -11.28 23.31 21.61
CA MET A 260 -12.41 22.79 20.86
C MET A 260 -13.60 22.85 21.82
N GLU A 261 -14.57 23.72 21.52
CA GLU A 261 -15.93 23.54 21.97
C GLU A 261 -16.30 22.09 21.66
N SER A 262 -16.30 21.27 22.69
CA SER A 262 -17.03 20.02 22.69
C SER A 262 -18.48 20.40 22.42
N ALA A 263 -18.92 20.25 21.18
CA ALA A 263 -20.32 20.31 20.83
C ALA A 263 -21.04 19.34 21.76
N ASP A 264 -21.86 19.93 22.63
CA ASP A 264 -22.73 19.25 23.57
C ASP A 264 -23.75 18.48 22.72
N VAL A 265 -23.42 17.22 22.40
CA VAL A 265 -24.37 16.30 21.79
C VAL A 265 -25.32 15.88 22.91
N GLY A 266 -26.44 16.60 22.98
CA GLY A 266 -27.53 16.33 23.91
C GLY A 266 -27.89 14.85 23.90
N ALA A 267 -27.58 14.17 25.00
CA ALA A 267 -28.09 12.85 25.30
C ALA A 267 -29.56 13.01 25.73
N GLU A 268 -30.49 12.89 24.78
CA GLU A 268 -31.87 12.59 25.12
C GLU A 268 -31.93 11.18 25.71
N SER A 269 -31.99 11.15 27.03
CA SER A 269 -32.36 9.99 27.83
C SER A 269 -33.81 9.61 27.55
N VAL A 270 -34.03 8.60 26.71
CA VAL A 270 -35.31 7.88 26.67
C VAL A 270 -35.24 6.69 27.62
N HIS A 271 -35.94 6.84 28.75
CA HIS A 271 -36.30 5.77 29.66
C HIS A 271 -37.27 4.78 28.99
N GLY A 272 -37.00 3.49 29.14
CA GLY A 272 -37.90 2.37 28.87
C GLY A 272 -37.06 1.11 28.70
N GLY A 273 -36.87 0.26 29.72
CA GLY A 273 -37.91 -0.45 30.44
C GLY A 273 -37.94 -1.87 29.89
N GLY A 274 -37.36 -2.83 30.62
CA GLY A 274 -37.32 -4.23 30.18
C GLY A 274 -36.50 -5.11 31.11
N ALA A 275 -37.06 -5.43 32.28
CA ALA A 275 -36.59 -6.52 33.13
C ALA A 275 -36.79 -7.85 32.41
N GLY A 276 -35.74 -8.66 32.36
CA GLY A 276 -35.78 -10.03 31.84
C GLY A 276 -34.70 -10.85 32.54
N ASP A 277 -35.09 -11.48 33.64
CA ASP A 277 -34.33 -12.51 34.34
C ASP A 277 -33.90 -13.62 33.37
N VAL A 278 -32.60 -13.93 33.34
CA VAL A 278 -32.13 -15.28 32.99
C VAL A 278 -31.06 -15.69 33.99
N VAL A 279 -31.51 -16.55 34.89
CA VAL A 279 -30.72 -17.42 35.76
C VAL A 279 -29.86 -18.34 34.89
N GLY A 280 -28.55 -18.38 35.17
CA GLY A 280 -27.61 -19.27 34.48
C GLY A 280 -26.37 -19.53 35.33
N THR A 281 -26.55 -20.30 36.41
CA THR A 281 -25.48 -20.90 37.20
C THR A 281 -24.66 -21.86 36.35
N GLY A 282 -23.34 -21.67 36.30
CA GLY A 282 -22.40 -22.56 35.62
C GLY A 282 -21.05 -22.59 36.33
N THR A 283 -21.03 -23.21 37.51
CA THR A 283 -19.83 -23.72 38.18
C THR A 283 -19.15 -24.77 37.32
N GLY A 284 -17.85 -24.59 37.03
CA GLY A 284 -17.01 -25.59 36.39
C GLY A 284 -15.56 -25.39 36.83
N ALA A 285 -15.22 -26.02 37.96
CA ALA A 285 -13.86 -26.19 38.45
C ALA A 285 -13.20 -27.43 37.80
N GLY A 286 -11.87 -27.41 37.71
CA GLY A 286 -11.00 -28.46 37.20
C GLY A 286 -9.83 -27.77 36.49
N GLU A 287 -8.70 -27.43 37.11
CA GLU A 287 -7.80 -28.25 37.94
C GLU A 287 -7.44 -29.56 37.25
N GLU A 288 -6.41 -29.51 36.41
CA GLU A 288 -5.44 -30.59 36.24
C GLU A 288 -4.10 -29.98 35.81
N ASP A 289 -3.22 -29.90 36.80
CA ASP A 289 -1.80 -29.54 36.70
C ASP A 289 -1.02 -30.87 36.64
N GLN A 290 -0.33 -31.13 35.54
CA GLN A 290 0.71 -32.18 35.48
C GLN A 290 1.86 -31.73 34.57
N PRO A 291 3.11 -31.70 35.09
CA PRO A 291 4.31 -31.50 34.31
C PRO A 291 5.10 -32.81 34.12
N ALA A 292 5.53 -33.09 32.90
CA ALA A 292 6.69 -33.89 32.48
C ALA A 292 6.61 -33.96 30.93
N GLU A 293 7.67 -33.93 30.12
CA GLU A 293 8.95 -34.58 30.28
C GLU A 293 9.92 -33.96 29.24
N SER A 294 11.09 -33.52 29.71
CA SER A 294 12.20 -33.11 28.85
C SER A 294 12.91 -34.36 28.33
N VAL A 295 12.79 -34.66 27.04
CA VAL A 295 13.60 -35.70 26.39
C VAL A 295 14.85 -35.06 25.78
N GLU A 296 15.94 -35.09 26.54
CA GLU A 296 17.29 -34.93 26.01
C GLU A 296 17.69 -36.18 25.20
N GLY A 297 17.69 -36.07 23.88
CA GLY A 297 18.28 -37.05 22.98
C GLY A 297 19.75 -36.76 22.69
N ARG A 298 20.65 -37.32 23.50
CA ARG A 298 22.07 -37.51 23.14
C ARG A 298 22.20 -38.31 21.84
N GLY A 299 23.21 -37.95 21.05
CA GLY A 299 23.36 -38.35 19.66
C GLY A 299 23.96 -39.73 19.39
N VAL A 300 24.20 -39.96 18.10
CA VAL A 300 25.08 -41.01 17.58
C VAL A 300 25.87 -40.43 16.40
N ARG A 301 27.18 -40.61 16.51
CA ARG A 301 28.24 -40.35 15.53
C ARG A 301 28.53 -41.68 14.80
N GLU A 302 29.21 -41.58 13.65
CA GLU A 302 29.74 -42.66 12.79
C GLU A 302 28.74 -43.23 11.76
N ARG A 303 29.02 -43.27 10.46
CA ARG A 303 30.29 -43.40 9.72
C ARG A 303 30.35 -42.50 8.49
#